data_AF-A0A7S0QS18-F1
#
_entry.id   AF-A0A7S0QS18-F1
#
_cell.length_a   1.000
_cell.length_b   1.000
_cell.length_c   1.000
_cell.angle_alpha   90.00
_cell.angle_beta   90.00
_cell.angle_gamma   90.00
#
_symmetry.space_group_name_H-M   'P 1'
#
loop_
_entity.id
_entity.type
_entity.pdbx_description
1 polymer ?
#
loop_
_entity_poly.entity_id
_entity_poly.type
_entity_poly.pdbx_seq_one_letter_code
_entity_poly.pdbx_strand_id
1 'polypeptide(L)'
;KKLNSKKAFGAHVDQYEHASKELGCTMQFSVIDPTPACGSVDAKLPVIYWLSGLTCTDRNFIDKAGAFAAAVKYKVFIVCPDTSPRGVDIEGDSESWDFGKGAGFYVNATEPRWKENYRMYDYVTKELPAVVSSVLPVNGLQSIMGHSMGGLQTP
;
A
#
# COMPACT_ATOMS: atom_id res chain seq x y z
N LYS A 1 3.94 6.75 -11.05
CA LYS A 1 5.18 7.56 -11.08
C LYS A 1 5.94 7.34 -9.77
N LYS A 2 7.27 7.12 -9.83
CA LYS A 2 8.11 7.07 -8.62
C LYS A 2 8.36 8.50 -8.14
N LEU A 3 8.07 8.77 -6.87
CA LEU A 3 8.22 10.08 -6.22
C LEU A 3 9.62 10.26 -5.62
N ASN A 4 10.06 9.27 -4.85
CA ASN A 4 11.37 9.25 -4.21
C ASN A 4 11.87 7.82 -4.05
N SER A 5 13.17 7.70 -3.81
CA SER A 5 13.87 6.44 -3.52
C SER A 5 14.97 6.71 -2.50
N LYS A 6 15.02 5.94 -1.41
CA LYS A 6 16.04 6.06 -0.36
C LYS A 6 16.68 4.71 -0.08
N LYS A 7 18.00 4.66 0.12
CA LYS A 7 18.69 3.43 0.51
C LYS A 7 18.55 3.20 2.02
N ALA A 8 18.20 1.98 2.42
CA ALA A 8 18.09 1.59 3.83
C ALA A 8 18.37 0.09 4.00
N PHE A 9 19.37 -0.25 4.83
CA PHE A 9 19.66 -1.64 5.25
C PHE A 9 19.74 -2.68 4.11
N GLY A 10 20.35 -2.33 2.98
CA GLY A 10 20.48 -3.21 1.80
C GLY A 10 19.25 -3.25 0.88
N ALA A 11 18.20 -2.50 1.20
CA ALA A 11 17.03 -2.30 0.36
C ALA A 11 16.94 -0.85 -0.14
N HIS A 12 16.05 -0.61 -1.09
CA HIS A 12 15.49 0.70 -1.38
C HIS A 12 14.11 0.86 -0.72
N VAL A 13 13.82 2.08 -0.32
CA VAL A 13 12.50 2.53 0.09
C VAL A 13 12.00 3.47 -1.00
N ASP A 14 11.12 2.95 -1.83
CA ASP A 14 10.55 3.68 -2.95
C ASP A 14 9.13 4.13 -2.61
N GLN A 15 8.79 5.37 -2.93
CA GLN A 15 7.42 5.85 -2.85
C GLN A 15 6.89 6.10 -4.26
N TYR A 16 5.67 5.67 -4.51
CA TYR A 16 5.00 5.82 -5.79
C TYR A 16 3.71 6.61 -5.63
N GLU A 17 3.35 7.36 -6.67
CA GLU A 17 2.01 7.92 -6.86
C GLU A 17 1.37 7.36 -8.14
N HIS A 18 0.06 7.21 -8.15
CA HIS A 18 -0.70 6.99 -9.38
C HIS A 18 -2.12 7.54 -9.25
N ALA A 19 -2.76 7.85 -10.38
CA ALA A 19 -4.20 8.10 -10.39
C ALA A 19 -4.92 6.76 -10.23
N SER A 20 -5.76 6.64 -9.19
CA SER A 20 -6.57 5.46 -8.94
C SER A 20 -7.91 5.56 -9.67
N LYS A 21 -8.23 4.55 -10.46
CA LYS A 21 -9.53 4.42 -11.11
C LYS A 21 -10.61 3.96 -10.14
N GLU A 22 -10.28 3.08 -9.19
CA GLU A 22 -11.25 2.60 -8.21
C GLU A 22 -11.61 3.69 -7.19
N LEU A 23 -10.67 4.58 -6.85
CA LEU A 23 -10.88 5.58 -5.79
C LEU A 23 -11.10 7.00 -6.32
N GLY A 24 -11.00 7.22 -7.64
CA GLY A 24 -11.23 8.53 -8.27
C GLY A 24 -10.27 9.64 -7.81
N CYS A 25 -9.11 9.30 -7.26
CA CYS A 25 -8.13 10.25 -6.72
C CYS A 25 -6.69 9.78 -6.95
N THR A 26 -5.71 10.65 -6.67
CA THR A 26 -4.29 10.24 -6.64
C THR A 26 -4.01 9.47 -5.36
N MET A 27 -3.44 8.28 -5.49
CA MET A 27 -3.01 7.43 -4.38
C MET A 27 -1.50 7.33 -4.31
N GLN A 28 -1.01 7.13 -3.09
CA GLN A 28 0.39 6.83 -2.82
C GLN A 28 0.53 5.45 -2.18
N PHE A 29 1.63 4.78 -2.50
CA PHE A 29 2.06 3.57 -1.82
C PHE A 29 3.58 3.57 -1.71
N SER A 30 4.09 2.98 -0.63
CA SER A 30 5.51 2.81 -0.38
C SER A 30 5.91 1.35 -0.52
N VAL A 31 7.16 1.11 -0.93
CA VAL A 31 7.70 -0.21 -1.21
C VAL A 31 9.05 -0.37 -0.52
N ILE A 32 9.24 -1.47 0.21
CA ILE A 32 10.57 -1.99 0.54
C ILE A 32 11.00 -2.87 -0.62
N ASP A 33 12.00 -2.41 -1.38
CA ASP A 33 12.57 -3.08 -2.54
C ASP A 33 13.92 -3.73 -2.18
N PRO A 34 13.98 -5.07 -2.07
CA PRO A 34 15.21 -5.78 -1.74
C PRO A 34 16.08 -6.12 -2.96
N THR A 35 15.68 -5.75 -4.19
CA THR A 35 16.43 -6.10 -5.42
C THR A 35 17.90 -5.65 -5.41
N PRO A 36 18.31 -4.52 -4.79
CA PRO A 36 19.73 -4.16 -4.71
C PRO A 36 20.61 -5.21 -4.01
N ALA A 37 20.04 -6.01 -3.11
CA ALA A 37 20.73 -7.10 -2.41
C ALA A 37 20.65 -8.45 -3.13
N CYS A 38 19.91 -8.54 -4.24
CA CYS A 38 19.66 -9.81 -4.94
C CYS A 38 20.75 -10.18 -5.96
N GLY A 39 21.70 -9.29 -6.25
CA GLY A 39 22.78 -9.51 -7.22
C GLY A 39 22.34 -9.45 -8.70
N SER A 40 21.04 -9.35 -8.95
CA SER A 40 20.44 -9.05 -10.26
C SER A 40 19.26 -8.10 -10.06
N VAL A 41 19.24 -7.01 -10.83
CA VAL A 41 18.14 -6.04 -10.84
C VAL A 41 16.87 -6.60 -11.50
N ASP A 42 16.99 -7.67 -12.30
CA ASP A 42 15.87 -8.32 -13.00
C ASP A 42 15.31 -9.53 -12.22
N ALA A 43 15.80 -9.78 -11.01
CA ALA A 43 15.31 -10.87 -10.18
C ALA A 43 13.81 -10.66 -9.89
N LYS A 44 12.97 -11.58 -10.37
CA LYS A 44 11.53 -11.55 -10.09
C LYS A 44 11.25 -12.08 -8.69
N LEU A 45 10.70 -11.26 -7.81
CA LEU A 45 10.51 -11.58 -6.39
C LEU A 45 9.02 -11.69 -6.00
N PRO A 46 8.68 -12.43 -4.93
CA PRO A 46 7.34 -12.40 -4.34
C PRO A 46 7.02 -11.03 -3.72
N VAL A 47 5.73 -10.77 -3.50
CA VAL A 47 5.23 -9.55 -2.84
C VAL A 47 4.43 -9.91 -1.59
N ILE A 48 4.68 -9.17 -0.51
CA ILE A 48 3.78 -9.10 0.65
C ILE A 48 3.12 -7.72 0.66
N TYR A 49 1.79 -7.69 0.70
CA TYR A 49 1.02 -6.48 0.94
C TYR A 49 0.83 -6.28 2.44
N TRP A 50 1.21 -5.12 2.95
CA TRP A 50 0.96 -4.72 4.33
C TRP A 50 -0.19 -3.72 4.40
N LEU A 51 -1.27 -4.08 5.10
CA LEU A 51 -2.40 -3.20 5.37
C LEU A 51 -2.26 -2.52 6.74
N SER A 52 -2.15 -1.20 6.72
CA SER A 52 -2.01 -0.39 7.95
C SER A 52 -3.34 -0.15 8.66
N GLY A 53 -3.27 0.25 9.93
CA GLY A 53 -4.43 0.54 10.76
C GLY A 53 -4.96 1.97 10.59
N LEU A 54 -5.93 2.33 11.43
CA LEU A 54 -6.52 3.68 11.49
C LEU A 54 -5.45 4.76 11.60
N THR A 55 -5.71 5.92 10.99
CA THR A 55 -4.87 7.13 10.97
C THR A 55 -3.49 6.99 10.29
N CYS A 56 -3.10 5.79 9.87
CA CYS A 56 -1.83 5.57 9.20
C CYS A 56 -1.86 6.05 7.75
N THR A 57 -0.67 6.27 7.19
CA THR A 57 -0.43 6.38 5.75
C THR A 57 0.38 5.19 5.24
N ASP A 58 0.83 5.25 3.99
CA ASP A 58 1.78 4.31 3.39
C ASP A 58 3.15 4.27 4.10
N ARG A 59 3.46 5.24 4.99
CA ARG A 59 4.77 5.41 5.62
C ARG A 59 4.93 4.77 6.99
N ASN A 60 3.86 4.67 7.78
CA ASN A 60 3.96 4.28 9.19
C ASN A 60 4.70 2.95 9.39
N PHE A 61 4.36 1.93 8.59
CA PHE A 61 5.02 0.63 8.64
C PHE A 61 6.49 0.71 8.20
N ILE A 62 6.73 1.36 7.06
CA ILE A 62 8.08 1.52 6.48
C ILE A 62 9.04 2.10 7.51
N ASP A 63 8.63 3.18 8.17
CA ASP A 63 9.52 3.94 9.04
C ASP A 63 9.66 3.35 10.45
N LYS A 64 8.73 2.50 10.89
CA LYS A 64 8.63 2.08 12.32
C LYS A 64 8.69 0.58 12.57
N ALA A 65 8.44 -0.27 11.56
CA ALA A 65 8.32 -1.73 11.77
C ALA A 65 9.67 -2.46 11.74
N GLY A 66 10.75 -1.84 11.25
CA GLY A 66 12.07 -2.48 11.17
C GLY A 66 12.14 -3.66 10.18
N ALA A 67 11.25 -3.71 9.18
CA ALA A 67 11.08 -4.87 8.29
C ALA A 67 12.19 -5.06 7.24
N PHE A 68 13.12 -4.11 7.09
CA PHE A 68 14.12 -4.11 6.01
C PHE A 68 15.01 -5.36 6.00
N ALA A 69 15.56 -5.74 7.16
CA ALA A 69 16.47 -6.88 7.26
C ALA A 69 15.78 -8.20 6.86
N ALA A 70 14.51 -8.36 7.24
CA ALA A 70 13.70 -9.51 6.85
C ALA A 70 13.39 -9.50 5.34
N ALA A 71 12.95 -8.35 4.80
CA ALA A 71 12.65 -8.20 3.38
C ALA A 71 13.86 -8.55 2.49
N VAL A 72 15.06 -8.09 2.87
CA VAL A 72 16.32 -8.41 2.19
C VAL A 72 16.68 -9.88 2.34
N LYS A 73 16.66 -10.43 3.56
CA LYS A 73 17.01 -11.82 3.84
C LYS A 73 16.14 -12.79 3.03
N TYR A 74 14.84 -12.54 2.97
CA TYR A 74 13.88 -13.41 2.30
C TYR A 74 13.60 -13.00 0.85
N LYS A 75 14.25 -11.93 0.36
CA LYS A 75 14.11 -11.41 -1.01
C LYS A 75 12.64 -11.22 -1.41
N VAL A 76 11.92 -10.44 -0.61
CA VAL A 76 10.48 -10.18 -0.79
C VAL A 76 10.20 -8.69 -0.80
N PHE A 77 9.41 -8.24 -1.77
CA PHE A 77 8.89 -6.88 -1.77
C PHE A 77 7.86 -6.73 -0.65
N ILE A 78 7.88 -5.61 0.07
CA ILE A 78 6.78 -5.25 0.97
C ILE A 78 6.13 -3.97 0.45
N VAL A 79 4.86 -4.08 0.05
CA VAL A 79 4.05 -2.97 -0.49
C VAL A 79 3.09 -2.48 0.57
N CYS A 80 3.14 -1.19 0.87
CA CYS A 80 2.31 -0.52 1.87
C CYS A 80 1.44 0.55 1.17
N PRO A 81 0.17 0.27 0.84
CA PRO A 81 -0.75 1.32 0.39
C PRO A 81 -1.13 2.27 1.51
N ASP A 82 -1.65 3.45 1.14
CA ASP A 82 -2.41 4.29 2.06
C ASP A 82 -3.72 3.59 2.51
N THR A 83 -4.35 4.11 3.56
CA THR A 83 -5.46 3.49 4.29
C THR A 83 -6.84 3.96 3.85
N SER A 84 -6.90 5.02 3.03
CA SER A 84 -8.12 5.57 2.45
C SER A 84 -7.77 6.43 1.22
N PRO A 85 -8.77 6.81 0.39
CA PRO A 85 -8.62 7.92 -0.55
C PRO A 85 -8.11 9.19 0.15
N ARG A 86 -7.35 10.01 -0.59
CA ARG A 86 -6.81 11.31 -0.12
C ARG A 86 -7.12 12.39 -1.14
N GLY A 87 -7.23 13.64 -0.68
CA GLY A 87 -7.51 14.79 -1.55
C GLY A 87 -8.90 14.75 -2.19
N VAL A 88 -9.82 13.98 -1.62
CA VAL A 88 -11.25 14.01 -1.95
C VAL A 88 -11.95 14.84 -0.87
N ASP A 89 -12.77 15.79 -1.30
CA ASP A 89 -13.48 16.70 -0.40
C ASP A 89 -14.91 16.19 -0.21
N ILE A 90 -15.07 15.20 0.67
CA ILE A 90 -16.37 14.61 1.01
C ILE A 90 -16.79 15.07 2.41
N GLU A 91 -17.99 15.65 2.52
CA GLU A 91 -18.54 16.12 3.79
C GLU A 91 -18.64 14.99 4.83
N GLY A 92 -18.09 15.21 6.02
CA GLY A 92 -18.07 14.25 7.13
C GLY A 92 -16.86 13.30 7.16
N ASP A 93 -16.01 13.30 6.12
CA ASP A 93 -14.90 12.34 6.00
C ASP A 93 -13.67 12.65 6.86
N SER A 94 -13.70 13.79 7.55
CA SER A 94 -12.60 14.33 8.37
C SER A 94 -13.04 14.69 9.78
N GLU A 95 -14.27 14.33 10.18
CA GLU A 95 -14.86 14.71 11.47
C GLU A 95 -14.38 13.82 12.62
N SER A 96 -14.03 12.57 12.33
CA SER A 96 -13.54 11.60 13.30
C SER A 96 -12.32 10.84 12.77
N TRP A 97 -11.51 10.32 13.69
CA TRP A 97 -10.30 9.55 13.37
C TRP A 97 -10.60 8.08 13.00
N ASP A 98 -11.77 7.58 13.38
CA ASP A 98 -12.22 6.21 13.16
C ASP A 98 -13.17 6.06 11.96
N PHE A 99 -13.35 7.13 11.17
CA PHE A 99 -14.19 7.12 9.97
C PHE A 99 -13.63 8.06 8.90
N GLY A 100 -13.77 7.68 7.62
CA GLY A 100 -13.33 8.50 6.50
C GLY A 100 -11.81 8.45 6.26
N LYS A 101 -11.15 9.62 6.22
CA LYS A 101 -9.73 9.77 5.88
C LYS A 101 -8.86 9.08 6.93
N GLY A 102 -8.06 8.12 6.49
CA GLY A 102 -7.24 7.28 7.38
C GLY A 102 -7.99 6.07 7.93
N ALA A 103 -9.24 5.86 7.52
CA ALA A 103 -10.16 4.87 8.07
C ALA A 103 -11.07 4.28 6.98
N GLY A 104 -10.47 3.78 5.89
CA GLY A 104 -11.22 3.21 4.77
C GLY A 104 -11.76 1.79 4.99
N PHE A 105 -11.38 1.12 6.08
CA PHE A 105 -11.78 -0.25 6.48
C PHE A 105 -11.58 -1.36 5.44
N TYR A 106 -10.91 -1.07 4.33
CA TYR A 106 -10.70 -1.98 3.20
C TYR A 106 -11.99 -2.61 2.66
N VAL A 107 -13.07 -1.80 2.61
CA VAL A 107 -14.36 -2.19 2.03
C VAL A 107 -14.66 -1.43 0.73
N ASN A 108 -15.67 -1.88 0.00
CA ASN A 108 -16.34 -1.07 -1.01
C ASN A 108 -17.60 -0.47 -0.41
N ALA A 109 -17.61 0.84 -0.19
CA ALA A 109 -18.77 1.53 0.35
C ALA A 109 -19.95 1.49 -0.64
N THR A 110 -21.15 1.29 -0.13
CA THR A 110 -22.39 1.23 -0.92
C THR A 110 -23.23 2.50 -0.80
N GLU A 111 -23.08 3.22 0.32
CA GLU A 111 -23.82 4.46 0.56
C GLU A 111 -23.39 5.55 -0.43
N PRO A 112 -24.36 6.26 -1.06
CA PRO A 112 -24.09 7.17 -2.18
C PRO A 112 -22.98 8.21 -1.94
N ARG A 113 -22.87 8.71 -0.70
CA ARG A 113 -21.86 9.71 -0.34
C ARG A 113 -20.42 9.18 -0.43
N TRP A 114 -20.21 7.90 -0.15
CA TRP A 114 -18.89 7.29 -0.02
C TRP A 114 -18.54 6.41 -1.22
N LYS A 115 -19.56 5.88 -1.91
CA LYS A 115 -19.47 4.84 -2.94
C LYS A 115 -18.49 5.16 -4.07
N GLU A 116 -18.37 6.43 -4.46
CA GLU A 116 -17.52 6.84 -5.59
C GLU A 116 -16.02 6.74 -5.29
N ASN A 117 -15.60 6.99 -4.05
CA ASN A 117 -14.18 7.05 -3.70
C ASN A 117 -13.76 5.96 -2.70
N TYR A 118 -14.62 5.56 -1.75
CA TYR A 118 -14.28 4.58 -0.71
C TYR A 118 -14.45 3.13 -1.22
N ARG A 119 -13.68 2.79 -2.25
CA ARG A 119 -13.64 1.46 -2.90
C ARG A 119 -12.33 0.73 -2.58
N MET A 120 -11.91 0.79 -1.32
CA MET A 120 -10.61 0.33 -0.86
C MET A 120 -10.43 -1.18 -1.05
N TYR A 121 -11.50 -1.96 -1.01
CA TYR A 121 -11.44 -3.40 -1.30
C TYR A 121 -10.99 -3.66 -2.74
N ASP A 122 -11.65 -3.04 -3.73
CA ASP A 122 -11.26 -3.20 -5.13
C ASP A 122 -9.86 -2.61 -5.40
N TYR A 123 -9.52 -1.51 -4.74
CA TYR A 123 -8.19 -0.94 -4.81
C TYR A 123 -7.10 -1.93 -4.37
N VAL A 124 -7.21 -2.53 -3.18
CA VAL A 124 -6.15 -3.42 -2.67
C VAL A 124 -6.15 -4.81 -3.31
N THR A 125 -7.29 -5.29 -3.80
CA THR A 125 -7.40 -6.65 -4.38
C THR A 125 -7.23 -6.70 -5.90
N LYS A 126 -7.46 -5.60 -6.62
CA LYS A 126 -7.45 -5.56 -8.09
C LYS A 126 -6.49 -4.51 -8.63
N GLU A 127 -6.73 -3.23 -8.31
CA GLU A 127 -6.01 -2.13 -8.93
C GLU A 127 -4.53 -2.09 -8.50
N LEU A 128 -4.27 -2.08 -7.19
CA LEU A 128 -2.93 -1.99 -6.64
C LEU A 128 -2.03 -3.16 -7.08
N PRO A 129 -2.48 -4.44 -7.06
CA PRO A 129 -1.70 -5.54 -7.62
C PRO A 129 -1.32 -5.37 -9.09
N ALA A 130 -2.24 -4.85 -9.91
CA ALA A 130 -1.95 -4.57 -11.32
C ALA A 130 -0.92 -3.44 -11.47
N VAL A 131 -1.07 -2.35 -10.71
CA VAL A 131 -0.11 -1.23 -10.69
C VAL A 131 1.27 -1.71 -10.25
N VAL A 132 1.36 -2.48 -9.16
CA VAL A 132 2.60 -3.05 -8.63
C VAL A 132 3.29 -3.93 -9.68
N SER A 133 2.55 -4.81 -10.33
CA SER A 133 3.10 -5.71 -11.36
C SER A 133 3.60 -4.97 -12.60
N SER A 134 3.09 -3.75 -12.85
CA SER A 134 3.54 -2.91 -13.96
C SER A 134 4.84 -2.13 -13.68
N VAL A 135 5.20 -1.94 -12.40
CA VAL A 135 6.35 -1.12 -12.01
C VAL A 135 7.46 -1.87 -11.28
N LEU A 136 7.19 -3.06 -10.75
CA LEU A 136 8.15 -3.90 -10.02
C LEU A 136 8.37 -5.26 -10.71
N PRO A 137 9.58 -5.84 -10.64
CA PRO A 137 9.85 -7.18 -11.14
C PRO A 137 9.27 -8.23 -10.18
N VAL A 138 7.96 -8.48 -10.26
CA VAL A 138 7.28 -9.48 -9.41
C VAL A 138 7.18 -10.84 -10.10
N ASN A 139 7.21 -11.93 -9.33
CA ASN A 139 7.09 -13.30 -9.86
C ASN A 139 5.67 -13.87 -9.83
N GLY A 140 4.69 -13.11 -9.32
CA GLY A 140 3.29 -13.52 -9.21
C GLY A 140 2.92 -14.19 -7.88
N LEU A 141 3.87 -14.56 -7.03
CA LEU A 141 3.57 -15.02 -5.67
C LEU A 141 3.24 -13.83 -4.78
N GLN A 142 2.10 -13.91 -4.09
CA GLN A 142 1.55 -12.83 -3.29
C GLN A 142 1.12 -13.34 -1.92
N SER A 143 1.29 -12.50 -0.90
CA SER A 143 0.76 -12.71 0.44
C SER A 143 0.31 -11.37 1.02
N ILE A 144 -0.48 -11.42 2.08
CA ILE A 144 -1.04 -10.22 2.72
C ILE A 144 -0.96 -10.35 4.23
N MET A 145 -0.70 -9.25 4.91
CA MET A 145 -0.70 -9.14 6.37
C MET A 145 -1.07 -7.71 6.76
N GLY A 146 -1.39 -7.45 8.02
CA GLY A 146 -1.77 -6.11 8.45
C GLY A 146 -1.85 -5.92 9.95
N HIS A 147 -2.16 -4.70 10.35
CA HIS A 147 -2.30 -4.30 11.76
C HIS A 147 -3.65 -3.63 12.03
N SER A 148 -4.32 -4.05 13.10
CA SER A 148 -5.61 -3.48 13.56
C SER A 148 -6.65 -3.51 12.43
N MET A 149 -7.18 -2.36 11.97
CA MET A 149 -8.08 -2.27 10.81
C MET A 149 -7.55 -3.04 9.58
N GLY A 150 -6.25 -2.97 9.31
CA GLY A 150 -5.66 -3.73 8.21
C GLY A 150 -5.47 -5.22 8.49
N GLY A 151 -5.34 -5.61 9.76
CA GLY A 151 -5.30 -7.01 10.17
C GLY A 151 -6.68 -7.67 10.21
N LEU A 152 -7.75 -6.89 10.41
CA LEU A 152 -9.13 -7.40 10.38
C LEU A 152 -9.46 -8.02 9.01
N GLN A 153 -8.96 -7.41 7.92
CA GLN A 153 -9.33 -7.77 6.55
C GLN A 153 -8.29 -8.62 5.82
N THR A 154 -7.28 -9.12 6.53
CA THR A 154 -6.36 -10.11 5.99
C THR A 154 -7.00 -11.50 6.11
N PRO A 155 -7.24 -12.21 4.99
CA PRO A 155 -7.85 -13.54 4.98
C PRO A 155 -7.00 -14.61 5.66
#